data_AF-A0A7J5A5R5-F1
#
_entry.id   AF-A0A7J5A5R5-F1
#
_cell.length_a   1.000
_cell.length_b   1.000
_cell.length_c   1.000
_cell.angle_alpha   90.00
_cell.angle_beta   90.00
_cell.angle_gamma   90.00
#
_symmetry.space_group_name_H-M   'P 1'
#
loop_
_entity.id
_entity.type
_entity.pdbx_description
1 polymer ?
#
loop_
_entity_poly.entity_id
_entity_poly.type
_entity_poly.pdbx_seq_one_letter_code
_entity_poly.pdbx_strand_id
1 'polypeptide(L)'
;MLLYELARATEGFYFGATEATQADSLRRLGEALGRHTGAPGPVHLADWASAVDALLALGRDRPVTVVVDEFPYLARASRDLPSVIQHALTPGRAERTASRTRLLLCGSALSFMGGLLAGSAPLRGRAGLELPVAPLDYRSAAAFWGFDDPLLAAQVFAIVGGTPAYRREYVQDDTPDGRDDFDDWVVRAVLNPARPLFREARYLVALGESPLVDGPRPLPAIGAVKWGRLLGRPHLDRLERARELLVARPGLDARGARLLLASAEGFTAELRQLAAHRPDVVLVGPDRLYSGA
;
A
#
# COMPACT_ATOMS: atom_id res chain seq x y z
N MET A 1 -9.46 -2.60 -9.37
CA MET A 1 -9.91 -3.08 -10.70
C MET A 1 -9.73 -4.58 -10.89
N LEU A 2 -8.53 -5.17 -10.69
CA LEU A 2 -8.31 -6.61 -10.91
C LEU A 2 -9.29 -7.52 -10.17
N LEU A 3 -9.47 -7.32 -8.86
CA LEU A 3 -10.35 -8.12 -8.03
C LEU A 3 -11.84 -7.98 -8.41
N TYR A 4 -12.25 -6.79 -8.82
CA TYR A 4 -13.58 -6.52 -9.34
C TYR A 4 -13.84 -7.29 -10.64
N GLU A 5 -12.88 -7.24 -11.58
CA GLU A 5 -12.99 -7.99 -12.84
C GLU A 5 -12.95 -9.51 -12.61
N LEU A 6 -12.16 -10.00 -11.64
CA LEU A 6 -12.15 -11.40 -11.24
C LEU A 6 -13.52 -11.84 -10.71
N ALA A 7 -14.11 -11.06 -9.81
CA ALA A 7 -15.44 -11.34 -9.29
C ALA A 7 -16.47 -11.35 -10.43
N ARG A 8 -16.42 -10.36 -11.33
CA ARG A 8 -17.32 -10.28 -12.48
C ARG A 8 -17.18 -11.46 -13.43
N ALA A 9 -15.94 -11.84 -13.78
CA ALA A 9 -15.64 -12.96 -14.68
C ALA A 9 -16.02 -14.33 -14.09
N THR A 10 -16.10 -14.43 -12.76
CA THR A 10 -16.51 -15.66 -12.05
C THR A 10 -17.96 -15.62 -11.57
N GLU A 11 -18.73 -14.60 -11.98
CA GLU A 11 -20.09 -14.33 -11.48
C GLU A 11 -20.19 -14.32 -9.95
N GLY A 12 -19.09 -13.90 -9.32
CA GLY A 12 -18.90 -13.83 -7.89
C GLY A 12 -19.43 -12.54 -7.27
N PHE A 13 -19.26 -12.46 -5.96
CA PHE A 13 -19.59 -11.31 -5.15
C PHE A 13 -18.35 -10.44 -4.93
N TYR A 14 -18.52 -9.12 -5.04
CA TYR A 14 -17.48 -8.14 -4.72
C TYR A 14 -18.02 -7.08 -3.77
N PHE A 15 -17.26 -6.82 -2.72
CA PHE A 15 -17.50 -5.71 -1.79
C PHE A 15 -16.20 -4.96 -1.52
N GLY A 16 -16.17 -3.69 -1.92
CA GLY A 16 -15.07 -2.76 -1.57
C GLY A 16 -15.40 -2.03 -0.27
N ALA A 17 -14.66 -2.36 0.79
CA ALA A 17 -14.77 -1.67 2.06
C ALA A 17 -14.20 -0.25 1.97
N THR A 18 -14.69 0.64 2.82
CA THR A 18 -14.12 1.97 3.02
C THR A 18 -14.03 2.25 4.51
N GLU A 19 -13.31 3.31 4.88
CA GLU A 19 -13.33 3.82 6.24
C GLU A 19 -14.77 4.29 6.59
N ALA A 20 -15.43 3.56 7.49
CA ALA A 20 -16.81 3.79 7.89
C ALA A 20 -17.06 3.15 9.27
N THR A 21 -18.21 3.46 9.88
CA THR A 21 -18.65 2.77 11.09
C THR A 21 -19.01 1.31 10.80
N GLN A 22 -19.05 0.47 11.85
CA GLN A 22 -19.53 -0.91 11.73
C GLN A 22 -20.95 -0.97 11.14
N ALA A 23 -21.86 -0.14 11.66
CA ALA A 23 -23.26 -0.12 11.22
C ALA A 23 -23.39 0.25 9.73
N ASP A 24 -22.64 1.26 9.28
CA ASP A 24 -22.63 1.64 7.86
C ASP A 24 -22.03 0.57 6.96
N SER A 25 -20.97 -0.10 7.43
CA SER A 25 -20.32 -1.19 6.69
C SER A 25 -21.26 -2.37 6.50
N LEU A 26 -21.96 -2.79 7.56
CA LEU A 26 -22.96 -3.87 7.52
C LEU A 26 -24.15 -3.50 6.62
N ARG A 27 -24.66 -2.27 6.72
CA ARG A 27 -25.75 -1.80 5.84
C ARG A 27 -25.35 -1.86 4.37
N ARG A 28 -24.17 -1.33 4.01
CA ARG A 28 -23.66 -1.35 2.62
C ARG A 28 -23.39 -2.75 2.11
N LEU A 29 -22.89 -3.63 2.98
CA LEU A 29 -22.69 -5.04 2.66
C LEU A 29 -24.04 -5.72 2.38
N GLY A 30 -25.06 -5.44 3.20
CA GLY A 30 -26.42 -5.92 3.02
C GLY A 30 -27.07 -5.45 1.73
N GLU A 31 -26.87 -4.18 1.35
CA GLU A 31 -27.30 -3.62 0.07
C GLU A 31 -26.59 -4.29 -1.12
N ALA A 32 -25.28 -4.56 -1.01
CA ALA A 32 -24.53 -5.27 -2.03
C ALA A 32 -25.01 -6.73 -2.16
N LEU A 33 -25.23 -7.43 -1.05
CA LEU A 33 -25.75 -8.79 -1.03
C LEU A 33 -27.14 -8.87 -1.66
N GLY A 34 -28.05 -7.96 -1.28
CA GLY A 34 -29.41 -7.93 -1.85
C GLY A 34 -29.40 -7.75 -3.37
N ARG A 35 -28.55 -6.85 -3.89
CA ARG A 35 -28.35 -6.68 -5.34
C ARG A 35 -27.78 -7.93 -6.01
N HIS A 36 -26.83 -8.61 -5.37
CA HIS A 36 -26.21 -9.81 -5.93
C HIS A 36 -27.16 -11.01 -5.96
N THR A 37 -27.97 -11.19 -4.92
CA THR A 37 -28.93 -12.31 -4.81
C THR A 37 -30.26 -12.04 -5.51
N GLY A 38 -30.51 -10.81 -5.98
CA GLY A 38 -31.78 -10.41 -6.57
C GLY A 38 -32.91 -10.26 -5.55
N ALA A 39 -32.59 -10.07 -4.27
CA ALA A 39 -33.59 -9.85 -3.23
C ALA A 39 -34.34 -8.53 -3.48
N PRO A 40 -35.64 -8.43 -3.12
CA PRO A 40 -36.46 -7.24 -3.35
C PRO A 40 -36.05 -6.02 -2.52
N GLY A 41 -35.06 -6.15 -1.64
CA GLY A 41 -34.50 -5.07 -0.85
C GLY A 41 -33.15 -5.43 -0.23
N PRO A 42 -32.54 -4.51 0.55
CA PRO A 42 -31.30 -4.77 1.25
C PRO A 42 -31.42 -5.94 2.23
N VAL A 43 -30.41 -6.80 2.28
CA VAL A 43 -30.33 -7.86 3.29
C VAL A 43 -29.99 -7.22 4.63
N HIS A 44 -30.80 -7.45 5.66
CA HIS A 44 -30.47 -6.97 7.00
C HIS A 44 -29.41 -7.86 7.64
N LEU A 45 -28.27 -7.26 7.99
CA LEU A 45 -27.17 -7.91 8.69
C LEU A 45 -27.07 -7.31 10.10
N ALA A 46 -27.45 -8.08 11.11
CA ALA A 46 -27.50 -7.60 12.49
C ALA A 46 -26.09 -7.37 13.06
N ASP A 47 -25.13 -8.19 12.65
CA ASP A 47 -23.76 -8.22 13.15
C ASP A 47 -22.81 -8.83 12.10
N TRP A 48 -21.51 -8.89 12.43
CA TRP A 48 -20.53 -9.52 11.55
C TRP A 48 -20.69 -11.04 11.46
N ALA A 49 -21.25 -11.70 12.46
CA ALA A 49 -21.46 -13.14 12.41
C ALA A 49 -22.48 -13.50 11.33
N SER A 50 -23.64 -12.84 11.34
CA SER A 50 -24.67 -12.95 10.31
C SER A 50 -24.17 -12.51 8.92
N ALA A 51 -23.32 -11.48 8.86
CA ALA A 51 -22.69 -11.06 7.61
C ALA A 51 -21.76 -12.12 7.01
N VAL A 52 -20.86 -12.70 7.82
CA VAL A 52 -19.94 -13.76 7.37
C VAL A 52 -20.73 -15.00 6.96
N ASP A 53 -21.77 -15.35 7.70
CA ASP A 53 -22.65 -16.47 7.36
C ASP A 53 -23.35 -16.28 6.03
N ALA A 54 -23.87 -15.07 5.77
CA ALA A 54 -24.50 -14.74 4.50
C ALA A 54 -23.51 -14.83 3.33
N LEU A 55 -22.27 -14.36 3.50
CA LEU A 55 -21.21 -14.46 2.50
C LEU A 55 -20.82 -15.91 2.20
N LEU A 56 -20.70 -16.75 3.24
CA LEU A 56 -20.44 -18.17 3.08
C LEU A 56 -21.65 -18.89 2.46
N ALA A 57 -22.88 -18.46 2.74
CA ALA A 57 -24.08 -19.09 2.20
C ALA A 57 -24.21 -18.95 0.67
N LEU A 58 -23.59 -17.92 0.06
CA LEU A 58 -23.57 -17.75 -1.41
C LEU A 58 -23.02 -18.98 -2.13
N GLY A 59 -22.10 -19.71 -1.50
CA GLY A 59 -21.47 -20.89 -2.05
C GLY A 59 -22.19 -22.22 -1.81
N ARG A 60 -23.41 -22.23 -1.24
CA ARG A 60 -24.11 -23.48 -0.89
C ARG A 60 -24.44 -24.34 -2.11
N ASP A 61 -24.97 -23.73 -3.17
CA ASP A 61 -25.43 -24.47 -4.35
C ASP A 61 -24.33 -24.64 -5.42
N ARG A 62 -23.44 -23.64 -5.54
CA ARG A 62 -22.32 -23.63 -6.50
C ARG A 62 -21.09 -22.96 -5.89
N PRO A 63 -19.88 -23.20 -6.43
CA PRO A 63 -18.71 -22.41 -6.04
C PRO A 63 -18.93 -20.94 -6.38
N VAL A 64 -18.71 -20.05 -5.42
CA VAL A 64 -18.83 -18.60 -5.61
C VAL A 64 -17.56 -17.94 -5.09
N THR A 65 -16.93 -17.11 -5.92
CA THR A 65 -15.85 -16.21 -5.49
C THR A 65 -16.47 -15.05 -4.71
N VAL A 66 -16.02 -14.83 -3.48
CA VAL A 66 -16.48 -13.73 -2.63
C VAL A 66 -15.28 -12.88 -2.28
N VAL A 67 -15.23 -11.66 -2.80
CA VAL A 67 -14.15 -10.71 -2.54
C VAL A 67 -14.59 -9.65 -1.55
N VAL A 68 -13.82 -9.52 -0.48
CA VAL A 68 -13.86 -8.39 0.45
C VAL A 68 -12.56 -7.60 0.27
N ASP A 69 -12.65 -6.52 -0.51
CA ASP A 69 -11.53 -5.64 -0.79
C ASP A 69 -11.40 -4.56 0.27
N GLU A 70 -10.17 -4.12 0.53
CA GLU A 70 -9.79 -3.26 1.66
C GLU A 70 -10.32 -3.73 3.03
N PHE A 71 -10.26 -5.05 3.26
CA PHE A 71 -10.58 -5.70 4.53
C PHE A 71 -10.02 -4.99 5.78
N PRO A 72 -8.80 -4.40 5.76
CA PRO A 72 -8.29 -3.72 6.93
C PRO A 72 -9.16 -2.56 7.44
N TYR A 73 -9.91 -1.86 6.57
CA TYR A 73 -10.85 -0.83 7.02
C TYR A 73 -11.98 -1.43 7.88
N LEU A 74 -12.49 -2.60 7.51
CA LEU A 74 -13.52 -3.30 8.29
C LEU A 74 -12.98 -3.77 9.63
N ALA A 75 -11.78 -4.37 9.63
CA ALA A 75 -11.16 -4.86 10.86
C ALA A 75 -10.76 -3.71 11.81
N ARG A 76 -10.50 -2.50 11.29
CA ARG A 76 -10.28 -1.32 12.15
C ARG A 76 -11.58 -0.88 12.82
N ALA A 77 -12.69 -0.85 12.08
CA ALA A 77 -14.00 -0.50 12.62
C ALA A 77 -14.56 -1.58 13.57
N SER A 78 -14.19 -2.84 13.36
CA SER A 78 -14.64 -3.99 14.15
C SER A 78 -13.48 -4.96 14.39
N ARG A 79 -12.78 -4.77 15.51
CA ARG A 79 -11.55 -5.50 15.85
C ARG A 79 -11.77 -7.00 16.08
N ASP A 80 -13.00 -7.41 16.35
CA ASP A 80 -13.43 -8.79 16.53
C ASP A 80 -13.66 -9.54 15.21
N LEU A 81 -13.81 -8.84 14.09
CA LEU A 81 -14.14 -9.43 12.78
C LEU A 81 -13.20 -10.58 12.35
N PRO A 82 -11.86 -10.50 12.50
CA PRO A 82 -10.99 -11.64 12.20
C PRO A 82 -11.33 -12.90 13.02
N SER A 83 -11.72 -12.73 14.30
CA SER A 83 -12.15 -13.82 15.17
C SER A 83 -13.53 -14.35 14.79
N VAL A 84 -14.45 -13.49 14.33
CA VAL A 84 -15.75 -13.91 13.80
C VAL A 84 -15.56 -14.78 12.55
N ILE A 85 -14.69 -14.39 11.62
CA ILE A 85 -14.35 -15.19 10.45
C ILE A 85 -13.68 -16.51 10.87
N GLN A 86 -12.74 -16.47 11.82
CA GLN A 86 -12.13 -17.67 12.38
C GLN A 86 -13.18 -18.64 12.92
N HIS A 87 -14.15 -18.13 13.68
CA HIS A 87 -15.23 -18.93 14.26
C HIS A 87 -16.11 -19.55 13.16
N ALA A 88 -16.51 -18.77 12.15
CA ALA A 88 -17.28 -19.25 11.01
C ALA A 88 -16.56 -20.36 10.22
N LEU A 89 -15.23 -20.32 10.20
CA LEU A 89 -14.37 -21.33 9.58
C LEU A 89 -13.97 -22.47 10.54
N THR A 90 -14.61 -22.64 11.70
CA THR A 90 -14.29 -23.77 12.60
C THR A 90 -14.77 -25.11 12.01
N PRO A 91 -14.03 -26.22 12.20
CA PRO A 91 -14.48 -27.54 11.75
C PRO A 91 -15.88 -27.89 12.28
N GLY A 92 -16.72 -28.48 11.43
CA GLY A 92 -18.06 -28.94 11.79
C GLY A 92 -19.18 -27.91 11.63
N ARG A 93 -18.87 -26.64 11.35
CA ARG A 93 -19.91 -25.62 11.06
C ARG A 93 -20.55 -25.89 9.70
N ALA A 94 -21.88 -25.86 9.62
CA ALA A 94 -22.63 -26.13 8.40
C ALA A 94 -22.22 -25.18 7.26
N GLU A 95 -21.97 -23.91 7.56
CA GLU A 95 -21.53 -22.89 6.60
C GLU A 95 -20.12 -23.12 6.10
N ARG A 96 -19.28 -23.89 6.80
CA ARG A 96 -17.97 -24.31 6.28
C ARG A 96 -18.07 -25.60 5.48
N THR A 97 -18.87 -26.56 5.93
CA THR A 97 -18.93 -27.89 5.30
C THR A 97 -19.81 -27.93 4.05
N ALA A 98 -20.90 -27.15 4.02
CA ALA A 98 -21.81 -27.06 2.89
C ALA A 98 -21.42 -25.96 1.90
N SER A 99 -20.65 -24.96 2.33
CA SER A 99 -20.26 -23.86 1.44
C SER A 99 -19.08 -24.23 0.55
N ARG A 100 -19.21 -23.84 -0.72
CA ARG A 100 -18.15 -23.83 -1.73
C ARG A 100 -17.67 -22.40 -2.00
N THR A 101 -17.93 -21.45 -1.09
CA THR A 101 -17.47 -20.07 -1.17
C THR A 101 -15.95 -20.03 -1.10
N ARG A 102 -15.35 -19.29 -2.04
CA ARG A 102 -13.94 -18.92 -2.02
C ARG A 102 -13.86 -17.49 -1.51
N LEU A 103 -13.62 -17.34 -0.20
CA LEU A 103 -13.51 -16.03 0.44
C LEU A 103 -12.11 -15.45 0.24
N LEU A 104 -12.03 -14.32 -0.46
CA LEU A 104 -10.81 -13.56 -0.68
C LEU A 104 -10.87 -12.30 0.18
N LEU A 105 -9.92 -12.19 1.12
CA LEU A 105 -9.71 -10.99 1.91
C LEU A 105 -8.50 -10.24 1.33
N CYS A 106 -8.70 -9.01 0.88
CA CYS A 106 -7.66 -8.22 0.22
C CYS A 106 -7.50 -6.85 0.89
N GLY A 107 -6.35 -6.21 0.68
CA GLY A 107 -6.10 -4.87 1.17
C GLY A 107 -4.66 -4.43 0.89
N SER A 108 -4.48 -3.12 0.76
CA SER A 108 -3.18 -2.51 0.39
C SER A 108 -2.16 -2.49 1.53
N ALA A 109 -2.60 -2.68 2.77
CA ALA A 109 -1.72 -2.67 3.94
C ALA A 109 -1.11 -4.04 4.24
N LEU A 110 -0.01 -4.34 3.57
CA LEU A 110 0.70 -5.62 3.65
C LEU A 110 1.07 -6.02 5.08
N SER A 111 1.50 -5.07 5.93
CA SER A 111 1.83 -5.35 7.34
C SER A 111 0.62 -5.84 8.14
N PHE A 112 -0.55 -5.23 7.94
CA PHE A 112 -1.79 -5.69 8.56
C PHE A 112 -2.22 -7.05 8.01
N MET A 113 -2.22 -7.19 6.69
CA MET A 113 -2.65 -8.41 6.01
C MET A 113 -1.77 -9.61 6.38
N GLY A 114 -0.44 -9.44 6.39
CA GLY A 114 0.49 -10.47 6.88
C GLY A 114 0.32 -10.76 8.37
N GLY A 115 -0.04 -9.75 9.17
CA GLY A 115 -0.36 -9.89 10.59
C GLY A 115 -1.56 -10.81 10.86
N LEU A 116 -2.54 -10.90 9.96
CA LEU A 116 -3.71 -11.78 10.11
C LEU A 116 -3.34 -13.27 10.12
N LEU A 117 -2.17 -13.62 9.58
CA LEU A 117 -1.70 -15.01 9.41
C LEU A 117 -0.49 -15.33 10.31
N ALA A 118 0.09 -14.33 10.97
CA ALA A 118 1.27 -14.46 11.81
C ALA A 118 0.96 -15.02 13.21
N GLY A 119 1.95 -15.64 13.86
CA GLY A 119 1.94 -15.93 15.30
C GLY A 119 0.72 -16.69 15.81
N SER A 120 -0.09 -16.04 16.65
CA SER A 120 -1.34 -16.56 17.23
C SER A 120 -2.60 -15.97 16.59
N ALA A 121 -2.48 -15.32 15.43
CA ALA A 121 -3.56 -14.58 14.80
C ALA A 121 -4.76 -15.50 14.45
N PRO A 122 -6.00 -14.99 14.51
CA PRO A 122 -7.21 -15.82 14.34
C PRO A 122 -7.26 -16.61 13.03
N LEU A 123 -6.79 -16.03 11.93
CA LEU A 123 -6.87 -16.64 10.61
C LEU A 123 -5.68 -17.53 10.25
N ARG A 124 -4.70 -17.65 11.16
CA ARG A 124 -3.56 -18.56 10.98
C ARG A 124 -4.02 -20.00 10.78
N GLY A 125 -3.41 -20.65 9.78
CA GLY A 125 -3.71 -22.04 9.40
C GLY A 125 -5.11 -22.24 8.79
N ARG A 126 -5.86 -21.17 8.55
CA ARG A 126 -7.20 -21.21 7.92
C ARG A 126 -7.22 -20.59 6.53
N ALA A 127 -6.24 -19.73 6.20
CA ALA A 127 -6.02 -19.28 4.84
C ALA A 127 -5.49 -20.44 3.98
N GLY A 128 -6.23 -20.78 2.92
CA GLY A 128 -5.80 -21.79 1.94
C GLY A 128 -4.83 -21.25 0.87
N LEU A 129 -4.72 -19.94 0.76
CA LEU A 129 -3.80 -19.25 -0.15
C LEU A 129 -3.42 -17.90 0.46
N GLU A 130 -2.13 -17.60 0.44
CA GLU A 130 -1.58 -16.27 0.67
C GLU A 130 -0.84 -15.86 -0.61
N LEU A 131 -1.26 -14.75 -1.21
CA LEU A 131 -0.72 -14.29 -2.49
C LEU A 131 -0.30 -12.81 -2.37
N PRO A 132 0.98 -12.52 -2.07
CA PRO A 132 1.50 -11.18 -2.22
C PRO A 132 1.57 -10.83 -3.72
N VAL A 133 0.78 -9.84 -4.14
CA VAL A 133 0.81 -9.34 -5.52
C VAL A 133 1.94 -8.32 -5.63
N ALA A 134 3.07 -8.76 -6.17
CA ALA A 134 4.20 -7.88 -6.44
C ALA A 134 3.96 -7.00 -7.68
N PRO A 135 4.62 -5.83 -7.78
CA PRO A 135 4.73 -5.10 -9.03
C PRO A 135 5.28 -6.00 -10.15
N LEU A 136 4.96 -5.65 -11.41
CA LEU A 136 5.47 -6.38 -12.56
C LEU A 136 7.00 -6.37 -12.59
N ASP A 137 7.61 -7.50 -12.94
CA ASP A 137 9.03 -7.51 -13.24
C ASP A 137 9.31 -6.74 -14.55
N TYR A 138 10.60 -6.52 -14.84
CA TYR A 138 11.02 -5.78 -16.02
C TYR A 138 10.38 -6.30 -17.32
N ARG A 139 10.35 -7.62 -17.52
CA ARG A 139 9.86 -8.23 -18.78
C ARG A 139 8.35 -8.08 -18.92
N SER A 140 7.61 -8.32 -17.83
CA SER A 140 6.16 -8.19 -17.79
C SER A 140 5.75 -6.72 -17.89
N ALA A 141 6.51 -5.81 -17.31
CA ALA A 141 6.33 -4.38 -17.48
C ALA A 141 6.58 -3.96 -18.93
N ALA A 142 7.69 -4.37 -19.56
CA ALA A 142 7.96 -4.07 -20.96
C ALA A 142 6.80 -4.52 -21.88
N ALA A 143 6.30 -5.74 -21.67
CA ALA A 143 5.13 -6.26 -22.39
C ALA A 143 3.85 -5.47 -22.08
N PHE A 144 3.60 -5.13 -20.81
CA PHE A 144 2.46 -4.31 -20.40
C PHE A 144 2.50 -2.91 -20.98
N TRP A 145 3.70 -2.34 -21.15
CA TRP A 145 3.92 -1.03 -21.75
C TRP A 145 3.91 -1.07 -23.29
N GLY A 146 4.15 -2.24 -23.89
CA GLY A 146 4.17 -2.44 -25.34
C GLY A 146 5.50 -2.01 -25.97
N PHE A 147 6.61 -2.12 -25.25
CA PHE A 147 7.93 -1.78 -25.76
C PHE A 147 8.68 -3.03 -26.22
N ASP A 148 9.02 -3.06 -27.50
CA ASP A 148 9.90 -4.09 -28.09
C ASP A 148 11.39 -3.73 -27.94
N ASP A 149 11.71 -2.43 -27.86
CA ASP A 149 13.08 -1.95 -27.65
C ASP A 149 13.49 -2.11 -26.18
N PRO A 150 14.49 -2.97 -25.87
CA PRO A 150 14.91 -3.22 -24.50
C PRO A 150 15.48 -1.99 -23.80
N LEU A 151 16.12 -1.08 -24.54
CA LEU A 151 16.72 0.11 -23.93
C LEU A 151 15.63 1.11 -23.52
N LEU A 152 14.65 1.35 -24.39
CA LEU A 152 13.49 2.18 -24.06
C LEU A 152 12.70 1.58 -22.89
N ALA A 153 12.45 0.27 -22.93
CA ALA A 153 11.77 -0.44 -21.85
C ALA A 153 12.52 -0.28 -20.51
N ALA A 154 13.84 -0.39 -20.51
CA ALA A 154 14.66 -0.21 -19.30
C ALA A 154 14.61 1.23 -18.78
N GLN A 155 14.65 2.22 -19.68
CA GLN A 155 14.55 3.64 -19.32
C GLN A 155 13.20 3.97 -18.68
N VAL A 156 12.09 3.49 -19.26
CA VAL A 156 10.74 3.69 -18.69
C VAL A 156 10.61 2.93 -17.37
N PHE A 157 11.03 1.66 -17.31
CA PHE A 157 11.00 0.87 -16.08
C PHE A 157 11.81 1.50 -14.93
N ALA A 158 12.92 2.18 -15.23
CA ALA A 158 13.69 2.90 -14.21
C ALA A 158 12.91 4.07 -13.57
N ILE A 159 11.94 4.64 -14.27
CA ILE A 159 11.13 5.78 -13.79
C ILE A 159 9.85 5.32 -13.09
N VAL A 160 9.09 4.43 -13.74
CA VAL A 160 7.76 4.00 -13.26
C VAL A 160 7.76 2.63 -12.58
N GLY A 161 8.87 1.89 -12.67
CA GLY A 161 8.95 0.52 -12.13
C GLY A 161 7.91 -0.42 -12.73
N GLY A 162 7.48 -1.38 -11.91
CA GLY A 162 6.54 -2.43 -12.29
C GLY A 162 5.06 -2.12 -12.02
N THR A 163 4.72 -0.95 -11.49
CA THR A 163 3.37 -0.68 -10.98
C THR A 163 2.42 -0.33 -12.12
N PRO A 164 1.40 -1.17 -12.43
CA PRO A 164 0.53 -0.93 -13.60
C PRO A 164 -0.28 0.35 -13.52
N ALA A 165 -0.60 0.82 -12.30
CA ALA A 165 -1.37 2.04 -12.07
C ALA A 165 -0.68 3.28 -12.67
N TYR A 166 0.65 3.32 -12.74
CA TYR A 166 1.35 4.50 -13.25
C TYR A 166 1.05 4.78 -14.71
N ARG A 167 0.85 3.74 -15.54
CA ARG A 167 0.50 3.92 -16.96
C ARG A 167 -0.82 4.69 -17.12
N ARG A 168 -1.89 4.19 -16.51
CA ARG A 168 -3.25 4.75 -16.69
C ARG A 168 -3.53 5.94 -15.81
N GLU A 169 -3.15 5.88 -14.53
CA GLU A 169 -3.60 6.87 -13.54
C GLU A 169 -2.64 8.05 -13.43
N TYR A 170 -1.34 7.84 -13.70
CA TYR A 170 -0.31 8.85 -13.45
C TYR A 170 0.21 9.53 -14.73
N VAL A 171 0.40 8.77 -15.80
CA VAL A 171 0.77 9.33 -17.12
C VAL A 171 -0.38 9.33 -18.13
N GLN A 172 -1.56 8.79 -17.76
CA GLN A 172 -2.78 8.83 -18.59
C GLN A 172 -2.58 8.24 -19.98
N ASP A 173 -1.93 7.08 -20.02
CA ASP A 173 -1.57 6.34 -21.23
C ASP A 173 -0.62 7.08 -22.20
N ASP A 174 -0.07 8.23 -21.81
CA ASP A 174 1.04 8.90 -22.50
C ASP A 174 2.32 8.06 -22.33
N THR A 175 2.82 7.53 -23.43
CA THR A 175 4.04 6.71 -23.50
C THR A 175 5.00 7.31 -24.53
N PRO A 176 6.32 7.17 -24.37
CA PRO A 176 7.25 7.56 -25.42
C PRO A 176 6.97 6.80 -26.72
N ASP A 177 6.99 7.50 -27.85
CA ASP A 177 6.82 6.88 -29.18
C ASP A 177 8.07 6.08 -29.61
N GLY A 178 9.20 6.36 -28.98
CA GLY A 178 10.48 5.72 -29.25
C GLY A 178 11.60 6.28 -28.38
N ARG A 179 12.83 5.85 -28.65
CA ARG A 179 14.02 6.30 -27.90
C ARG A 179 14.27 7.80 -28.01
N ASP A 180 14.05 8.38 -29.19
CA ASP A 180 14.30 9.80 -29.42
C ASP A 180 13.26 10.70 -28.72
N ASP A 181 12.07 10.16 -28.43
CA ASP A 181 10.99 10.85 -27.70
C ASP A 181 11.06 10.63 -26.17
N PHE A 182 11.96 9.77 -25.69
CA PHE A 182 12.02 9.44 -24.26
C PHE A 182 12.25 10.67 -23.38
N ASP A 183 13.20 11.53 -23.73
CA ASP A 183 13.52 12.72 -22.93
C ASP A 183 12.36 13.73 -22.93
N ASP A 184 11.73 13.93 -24.09
CA ASP A 184 10.54 14.77 -24.22
C ASP A 184 9.35 14.22 -23.43
N TRP A 185 9.20 12.89 -23.39
CA TRP A 185 8.21 12.20 -22.57
C TRP A 185 8.47 12.44 -21.07
N VAL A 186 9.73 12.34 -20.63
CA VAL A 186 10.10 12.64 -19.25
C VAL A 186 9.70 14.08 -18.89
N VAL A 187 9.92 15.05 -19.76
CA VAL A 187 9.55 16.44 -19.50
C VAL A 187 8.03 16.62 -19.42
N ARG A 188 7.26 16.08 -20.37
CA ARG A 188 5.81 16.32 -20.46
C ARG A 188 4.96 15.46 -19.50
N ALA A 189 5.45 14.29 -19.09
CA ALA A 189 4.71 13.32 -18.28
C ALA A 189 5.24 13.23 -16.84
N VAL A 190 6.56 13.15 -16.66
CA VAL A 190 7.19 12.88 -15.34
C VAL A 190 7.49 14.18 -14.60
N LEU A 191 8.13 15.14 -15.28
CA LEU A 191 8.54 16.42 -14.71
C LEU A 191 7.46 17.50 -14.76
N ASN A 192 6.28 17.16 -15.26
CA ASN A 192 5.14 18.06 -15.37
C ASN A 192 4.39 18.20 -14.04
N PRO A 193 4.40 19.38 -13.38
CA PRO A 193 3.74 19.57 -12.09
C PRO A 193 2.22 19.37 -12.08
N ALA A 194 1.59 19.35 -13.26
CA ALA A 194 0.16 19.07 -13.42
C ALA A 194 -0.17 17.57 -13.44
N ARG A 195 0.83 16.68 -13.57
CA ARG A 195 0.63 15.23 -13.57
C ARG A 195 0.82 14.65 -12.16
N PRO A 196 0.07 13.61 -11.75
CA PRO A 196 0.23 12.96 -10.45
C PRO A 196 1.66 12.45 -10.20
N LEU A 197 2.33 11.94 -11.25
CA LEU A 197 3.66 11.34 -11.16
C LEU A 197 4.72 12.29 -10.58
N PHE A 198 4.61 13.59 -10.88
CA PHE A 198 5.55 14.60 -10.39
C PHE A 198 5.62 14.65 -8.86
N ARG A 199 4.51 14.37 -8.16
CA ARG A 199 4.44 14.41 -6.70
C ARG A 199 4.69 13.05 -6.05
N GLU A 200 4.51 11.97 -6.81
CA GLU A 200 4.57 10.59 -6.31
C GLU A 200 5.91 10.28 -5.65
N ALA A 201 7.03 10.63 -6.30
CA ALA A 201 8.37 10.42 -5.73
C ALA A 201 8.54 11.10 -4.37
N ARG A 202 7.92 12.26 -4.15
CA ARG A 202 7.94 12.95 -2.86
C ARG A 202 7.07 12.24 -1.84
N TYR A 203 5.90 11.73 -2.22
CA TYR A 203 5.01 11.02 -1.31
C TYR A 203 5.59 9.69 -0.83
N LEU A 204 6.14 8.89 -1.74
CA LEU A 204 6.76 7.61 -1.39
C LEU A 204 7.94 7.78 -0.41
N VAL A 205 8.80 8.77 -0.68
CA VAL A 205 9.97 9.05 0.17
C VAL A 205 9.59 9.72 1.48
N ALA A 206 8.60 10.62 1.48
CA ALA A 206 8.25 11.39 2.67
C ALA A 206 7.32 10.67 3.64
N LEU A 207 6.46 9.75 3.16
CA LEU A 207 5.38 9.19 3.98
C LEU A 207 5.53 7.69 4.30
N GLY A 208 6.34 6.94 3.53
CA GLY A 208 6.41 5.48 3.65
C GLY A 208 5.05 4.79 3.48
N GLU A 209 4.98 3.48 3.74
CA GLU A 209 3.68 2.82 3.92
C GLU A 209 2.96 3.41 5.14
N SER A 210 1.68 3.77 5.00
CA SER A 210 0.87 4.15 6.15
C SER A 210 0.62 2.89 6.99
N PRO A 211 1.11 2.81 8.24
CA PRO A 211 0.70 1.71 9.10
C PRO A 211 -0.80 1.84 9.35
N LEU A 212 -1.53 0.74 9.20
CA LEU A 212 -2.94 0.66 9.60
C LEU A 212 -3.13 0.44 11.10
N VAL A 213 -2.05 0.57 11.87
CA VAL A 213 -2.09 0.47 13.32
C VAL A 213 -2.61 1.80 13.87
N ASP A 214 -3.58 1.75 14.78
CA ASP A 214 -3.99 2.94 15.53
C ASP A 214 -2.77 3.46 16.33
N GLY A 215 -2.35 4.70 16.02
CA GLY A 215 -1.22 5.36 16.65
C GLY A 215 -0.57 6.41 15.75
N PRO A 216 0.29 7.28 16.32
CA PRO A 216 1.06 8.24 15.53
C PRO A 216 1.97 7.51 14.53
N ARG A 217 1.94 7.89 13.26
CA ARG A 217 2.70 7.24 12.17
C ARG A 217 4.21 7.42 12.40
N PRO A 218 5.02 6.36 12.49
CA PRO A 218 6.46 6.47 12.69
C PRO A 218 7.11 7.16 11.50
N LEU A 219 7.88 8.21 11.77
CA LEU A 219 8.68 8.92 10.79
C LEU A 219 10.14 8.42 10.91
N PRO A 220 10.64 7.63 9.95
CA PRO A 220 11.94 6.96 10.11
C PRO A 220 13.12 7.94 10.02
N ALA A 221 13.01 8.97 9.19
CA ALA A 221 14.05 9.98 9.02
C ALA A 221 13.49 11.33 8.56
N ILE A 222 14.24 12.39 8.86
CA ILE A 222 14.04 13.76 8.36
C ILE A 222 15.34 14.15 7.66
N GLY A 223 15.25 14.53 6.39
CA GLY A 223 16.43 14.72 5.54
C GLY A 223 16.59 16.14 4.99
N ALA A 224 17.84 16.56 4.79
CA ALA A 224 18.19 17.70 3.94
C ALA A 224 19.18 17.25 2.85
N VAL A 225 18.86 17.57 1.59
CA VAL A 225 19.69 17.28 0.42
C VAL A 225 20.12 18.60 -0.22
N LYS A 226 21.42 18.76 -0.48
CA LYS A 226 21.96 19.91 -1.21
C LYS A 226 22.98 19.46 -2.25
N TRP A 227 22.73 19.83 -3.50
CA TRP A 227 23.68 19.70 -4.59
C TRP A 227 24.59 20.94 -4.64
N GLY A 228 25.91 20.76 -4.75
CA GLY A 228 26.85 21.88 -4.87
C GLY A 228 27.07 22.72 -3.59
N ARG A 229 26.78 22.19 -2.40
CA ARG A 229 27.05 22.90 -1.13
C ARG A 229 27.62 22.00 -0.04
N LEU A 230 28.67 22.48 0.63
CA LEU A 230 29.17 21.88 1.86
C LEU A 230 28.12 22.01 2.97
N LEU A 231 27.72 20.89 3.59
CA LEU A 231 26.79 20.89 4.72
C LEU A 231 27.55 20.96 6.05
N GLY A 232 27.00 21.67 7.02
CA GLY A 232 27.62 21.89 8.33
C GLY A 232 26.60 21.99 9.47
N ARG A 233 27.06 22.26 10.68
CA ARG A 233 26.25 22.30 11.92
C ARG A 233 24.90 23.02 11.80
N PRO A 234 24.78 24.21 11.17
CA PRO A 234 23.48 24.90 11.05
C PRO A 234 22.40 24.09 10.30
N HIS A 235 22.81 23.19 9.40
CA HIS A 235 21.87 22.33 8.68
C HIS A 235 21.35 21.21 9.58
N LEU A 236 22.20 20.67 10.46
CA LEU A 236 21.80 19.71 11.48
C LEU A 236 20.83 20.36 12.48
N ASP A 237 21.15 21.56 12.98
CA ASP A 237 20.28 22.30 13.93
C ASP A 237 18.88 22.54 13.34
N ARG A 238 18.79 22.81 12.03
CA ARG A 238 17.52 22.97 11.33
C ARG A 238 16.71 21.67 11.32
N LEU A 239 17.36 20.52 11.12
CA LEU A 239 16.69 19.22 11.15
C LEU A 239 16.27 18.83 12.58
N GLU A 240 17.08 19.15 13.59
CA GLU A 240 16.73 18.97 15.01
C GLU A 240 15.47 19.78 15.35
N ARG A 241 15.42 21.06 14.96
CA ARG A 241 14.23 21.91 15.13
C ARG A 241 13.02 21.38 14.37
N ALA A 242 13.21 20.85 13.16
CA ALA A 242 12.12 20.24 12.41
C ALA A 242 11.56 19.00 13.13
N ARG A 243 12.43 18.16 13.72
CA ARG A 243 12.03 16.99 14.52
C ARG A 243 11.19 17.41 15.73
N GLU A 244 11.62 18.42 16.47
CA GLU A 244 10.88 18.96 17.63
C GLU A 244 9.46 19.40 17.24
N LEU A 245 9.33 20.15 16.14
CA LEU A 245 8.03 20.60 15.64
C LEU A 245 7.14 19.44 15.17
N LEU A 246 7.73 18.37 14.63
CA LEU A 246 7.00 17.19 14.19
C LEU A 246 6.57 16.29 15.37
N VAL A 247 7.37 16.20 16.43
CA VAL A 247 6.98 15.51 17.67
C VAL A 247 5.78 16.18 18.33
N ALA A 248 5.68 17.51 18.24
CA ALA A 248 4.53 18.25 18.76
C ALA A 248 3.26 18.12 17.91
N ARG A 249 3.34 17.52 16.71
CA ARG A 249 2.19 17.37 15.80
C ARG A 249 1.46 16.05 16.06
N PRO A 250 0.12 16.08 16.26
CA PRO A 250 -0.66 14.86 16.35
C PRO A 250 -0.63 14.10 15.01
N GLY A 251 -0.53 12.77 15.08
CA GLY A 251 -0.56 11.88 13.92
C GLY A 251 0.79 11.39 13.39
N LEU A 252 1.92 11.91 13.89
CA LEU A 252 3.27 11.46 13.55
C LEU A 252 4.07 11.11 14.81
N ASP A 253 4.87 10.04 14.77
CA ASP A 253 5.88 9.71 15.77
C ASP A 253 7.27 9.99 15.19
N ALA A 254 7.77 11.20 15.43
CA ALA A 254 9.08 11.64 14.97
C ALA A 254 10.18 11.51 16.04
N ARG A 255 9.89 10.92 17.22
CA ARG A 255 10.83 10.86 18.35
C ARG A 255 12.10 10.08 18.01
N GLY A 256 11.93 9.00 17.24
CA GLY A 256 13.03 8.15 16.75
C GLY A 256 13.58 8.56 15.37
N ALA A 257 13.14 9.67 14.78
CA ALA A 257 13.51 10.03 13.42
C ALA A 257 15.01 10.35 13.32
N ARG A 258 15.71 9.64 12.41
CA ARG A 258 17.11 9.92 12.07
C ARG A 258 17.23 11.22 11.27
N LEU A 259 18.32 11.94 11.44
CA LEU A 259 18.60 13.22 10.78
C LEU A 259 19.57 12.97 9.63
N LEU A 260 19.07 12.99 8.40
CA LEU A 260 19.83 12.62 7.22
C LEU A 260 20.33 13.87 6.48
N LEU A 261 21.64 13.96 6.25
CA LEU A 261 22.27 15.05 5.52
C LEU A 261 22.98 14.48 4.30
N ALA A 262 22.53 14.86 3.10
CA ALA A 262 23.13 14.39 1.85
C ALA A 262 23.73 15.56 1.07
N SER A 263 25.01 15.45 0.70
CA SER A 263 25.70 16.46 -0.10
C SER A 263 26.74 15.85 -1.04
N ALA A 264 26.75 16.33 -2.28
CA ALA A 264 27.77 16.00 -3.27
C ALA A 264 29.13 16.67 -2.97
N GLU A 265 29.14 17.84 -2.34
CA GLU A 265 30.36 18.56 -1.93
C GLU A 265 30.91 18.09 -0.57
N GLY A 266 30.13 17.28 0.16
CA GLY A 266 30.49 16.74 1.45
C GLY A 266 30.09 17.62 2.66
N PHE A 267 30.84 17.45 3.75
CA PHE A 267 30.47 17.93 5.08
C PHE A 267 31.62 18.70 5.75
N THR A 268 31.32 19.62 6.67
CA THR A 268 32.36 20.25 7.51
C THR A 268 32.98 19.22 8.46
N ALA A 269 34.23 19.44 8.89
CA ALA A 269 34.90 18.57 9.85
C ALA A 269 34.14 18.46 11.18
N GLU A 270 33.61 19.60 11.65
CA GLU A 270 32.74 19.68 12.83
C GLU A 270 31.51 18.76 12.70
N LEU A 271 30.81 18.79 11.56
CA LEU A 271 29.62 17.96 11.36
C LEU A 271 29.98 16.46 11.29
N ARG A 272 31.11 16.11 10.66
CA ARG A 272 31.61 14.71 10.65
C ARG A 272 31.92 14.22 12.05
N GLN A 273 32.61 15.03 12.86
CA GLN A 273 32.95 14.68 14.24
C GLN A 273 31.70 14.50 15.10
N LEU A 274 30.70 15.37 14.94
CA LEU A 274 29.41 15.23 15.63
C LEU A 274 28.68 13.95 15.23
N ALA A 275 28.58 13.67 13.93
CA ALA A 275 27.89 12.47 13.42
C ALA A 275 28.57 11.17 13.89
N ALA A 276 29.89 11.16 14.05
CA ALA A 276 30.62 9.99 14.57
C ALA A 276 30.18 9.58 16.00
N HIS A 277 29.63 10.51 16.78
CA HIS A 277 29.18 10.27 18.16
C HIS A 277 27.65 10.29 18.29
N ARG A 278 26.92 10.48 17.19
CA ARG A 278 25.46 10.63 17.16
C ARG A 278 24.85 9.61 16.18
N PRO A 279 24.43 8.42 16.65
CA PRO A 279 23.92 7.37 15.78
C PRO A 279 22.58 7.73 15.10
N ASP A 280 21.90 8.78 15.59
CA ASP A 280 20.71 9.34 14.98
C ASP A 280 21.02 10.29 13.80
N VAL A 281 22.28 10.67 13.56
CA VAL A 281 22.70 11.54 12.46
C VAL A 281 23.37 10.72 11.36
N VAL A 282 22.84 10.81 10.14
CA VAL A 282 23.31 10.03 8.99
C VAL A 282 23.85 10.98 7.93
N LEU A 283 25.16 10.92 7.69
CA LEU A 283 25.81 11.63 6.60
C LEU A 283 25.86 10.73 5.36
N VAL A 284 25.45 11.29 4.22
CA VAL A 284 25.41 10.59 2.93
C VAL A 284 26.19 11.40 1.89
N GLY A 285 27.45 11.01 1.67
CA GLY A 285 28.31 11.54 0.62
C GLY A 285 28.21 10.74 -0.69
N PRO A 286 28.85 11.18 -1.78
CA PRO A 286 28.88 10.46 -3.06
C PRO A 286 29.43 9.04 -2.93
N ASP A 287 30.49 8.87 -2.14
CA ASP A 287 31.09 7.59 -1.80
C ASP A 287 30.05 6.63 -1.24
N ARG A 288 29.24 7.10 -0.29
CA ARG A 288 28.17 6.32 0.33
C ARG A 288 27.02 6.00 -0.63
N LEU A 289 26.63 6.98 -1.44
CA LEU A 289 25.57 6.86 -2.45
C LEU A 289 25.88 5.81 -3.52
N TYR A 290 27.14 5.74 -3.98
CA TYR A 290 27.55 4.83 -5.06
C TYR A 290 28.10 3.49 -4.56
N SER A 291 28.50 3.37 -3.29
CA SER A 291 29.01 2.10 -2.72
C SER A 291 28.00 1.35 -1.85
N GLY A 292 26.92 2.00 -1.39
CA GLY A 292 25.86 1.37 -0.59
C GLY A 292 26.23 1.01 0.86
N ALA A 293 27.39 1.48 1.36
CA ALA A 293 27.86 1.25 2.74
C ALA A 293 27.27 2.23 3.77
#